data_AF-A0A4V1XTB8-F1
#
_entry.id   AF-A0A4V1XTB8-F1
#
_cell.length_a   1.000
_cell.length_b   1.000
_cell.length_c   1.000
_cell.angle_alpha   90.00
_cell.angle_beta   90.00
_cell.angle_gamma   90.00
#
_symmetry.space_group_name_H-M   'P 1'
#
loop_
_entity.id
_entity.type
_entity.pdbx_description
1 polymer ?
#
loop_
_entity_poly.entity_id
_entity_poly.type
_entity_poly.pdbx_seq_one_letter_code
_entity_poly.pdbx_strand_id
1 'polypeptide(L)'
;MLAVTMSKPSRGYASVTVLDRFDAPFKDSAATDLNKVVRTDYPNQLYTKLGLEAMHVWEDPSEDSIFRGMYRKTGWIMSAPGMARGWLESVREMAERLGNRGVKYMTAEEMRRK
;
A
#
# COMPACT_ATOMS: atom_id res chain seq x y z
N MET A 1 7.27 8.75 -9.48
CA MET A 1 6.65 7.40 -9.47
C MET A 1 6.53 6.94 -10.92
N LEU A 2 7.39 6.01 -11.36
CA LEU A 2 7.56 5.58 -12.76
C LEU A 2 6.68 4.37 -13.14
N ALA A 3 5.60 4.10 -12.40
CA ALA A 3 4.87 2.83 -12.47
C ALA A 3 4.05 2.66 -13.77
N VAL A 4 3.58 3.76 -14.37
CA VAL A 4 2.72 3.72 -15.58
C VAL A 4 3.46 3.20 -16.81
N THR A 5 4.76 3.47 -16.91
CA THR A 5 5.59 3.05 -18.06
C THR A 5 6.07 1.61 -17.95
N MET A 6 6.14 1.05 -16.74
CA MET A 6 6.77 -0.24 -16.49
C MET A 6 5.78 -1.42 -16.50
N SER A 7 4.47 -1.16 -16.40
CA SER A 7 3.50 -2.20 -16.75
C SER A 7 3.68 -2.53 -18.23
N LYS A 8 3.98 -3.80 -18.54
CA LYS A 8 4.06 -4.39 -19.90
C LYS A 8 3.17 -3.63 -20.89
N PRO A 9 3.58 -3.37 -22.15
CA PRO A 9 2.74 -2.75 -23.18
C PRO A 9 1.61 -3.71 -23.62
N SER A 10 0.76 -4.11 -22.69
CA SER A 10 -0.38 -5.01 -22.88
C SER A 10 -1.54 -4.32 -23.59
N ARG A 11 -1.46 -2.99 -23.77
CA ARG A 11 -2.46 -2.17 -24.47
C ARG A 11 -2.01 -1.69 -25.86
N GLY A 12 -0.91 -2.24 -26.40
CA GLY A 12 -0.47 -1.95 -27.77
C GLY A 12 0.26 -0.61 -27.96
N TYR A 13 0.67 0.07 -26.88
CA TYR A 13 1.51 1.27 -26.98
C TYR A 13 2.94 0.87 -27.32
N ALA A 14 3.40 1.25 -28.52
CA ALA A 14 4.72 0.89 -29.04
C ALA A 14 5.83 1.89 -28.67
N SER A 15 5.47 3.11 -28.27
CA SER A 15 6.43 4.14 -27.89
C SER A 15 5.84 5.01 -26.79
N VAL A 16 6.60 5.18 -25.71
CA VAL A 16 6.20 5.97 -24.54
C VAL A 16 7.35 6.88 -24.15
N THR A 17 7.10 8.19 -24.10
CA THR A 17 8.07 9.18 -23.63
C THR A 17 7.75 9.56 -22.19
N VAL A 18 8.74 9.41 -21.30
CA VAL A 18 8.64 9.85 -19.91
C VAL A 18 9.41 11.16 -19.76
N LEU A 19 8.76 12.17 -19.19
CA LEU A 19 9.37 13.45 -18.89
C LEU A 19 9.35 13.66 -17.37
N ASP A 20 10.51 13.96 -16.81
CA ASP A 20 10.68 14.39 -15.42
C ASP A 20 11.61 15.62 -15.42
N ARG A 21 11.53 16.46 -14.39
CA ARG A 21 12.41 17.63 -14.24
C ARG A 21 13.85 17.18 -13.95
N PHE A 22 14.01 16.03 -13.31
CA PHE A 22 15.30 15.47 -12.91
C PHE A 22 15.39 13.99 -13.28
N ASP A 23 16.61 13.46 -13.34
CA ASP A 23 16.84 12.05 -13.56
C ASP A 23 16.32 11.20 -12.39
N ALA A 24 15.74 10.04 -12.70
CA ALA A 24 15.26 9.09 -11.70
C ALA A 24 16.36 8.07 -11.32
N PRO A 25 16.56 7.76 -10.02
CA PRO A 25 15.87 8.33 -8.86
C PRO A 25 16.43 9.70 -8.46
N PHE A 26 15.55 10.65 -8.18
CA PHE A 26 15.94 11.98 -7.71
C PHE A 26 15.87 12.06 -6.17
N LYS A 27 16.95 12.49 -5.53
CA LYS A 27 17.10 12.50 -4.06
C LYS A 27 16.02 13.28 -3.32
N ASP A 28 15.54 14.39 -3.88
CA ASP A 28 14.53 15.25 -3.23
C ASP A 28 13.11 14.92 -3.72
N SER A 29 12.93 13.77 -4.38
CA SER A 29 11.60 13.25 -4.74
C SER A 29 10.91 12.67 -3.50
N ALA A 30 9.59 12.86 -3.39
CA ALA A 30 8.77 12.16 -2.39
C ALA A 30 8.78 10.63 -2.54
N ALA A 31 9.28 10.11 -3.67
CA ALA A 31 9.50 8.67 -3.85
C ALA A 31 10.79 8.18 -3.16
N THR A 32 11.72 9.07 -2.81
CA THR A 32 13.04 8.72 -2.29
C THR A 32 13.03 8.76 -0.76
N ASP A 33 12.66 7.63 -0.17
CA ASP A 33 12.81 7.35 1.27
C ASP A 33 13.40 5.95 1.42
N LEU A 34 14.01 5.66 2.58
CA LEU A 34 14.52 4.32 2.89
C LEU A 34 13.41 3.26 2.91
N ASN A 35 12.23 3.62 3.40
CA ASN A 35 11.09 2.72 3.51
C ASN A 35 9.78 3.49 3.38
N LYS A 36 8.74 2.80 2.90
CA LYS A 36 7.36 3.30 2.84
C LYS A 36 6.42 2.25 3.44
N VAL A 37 5.49 2.69 4.26
CA VAL A 37 4.44 1.82 4.81
C VAL A 37 3.31 1.72 3.80
N VAL A 38 2.91 0.49 3.47
CA VAL A 38 1.76 0.24 2.61
C VAL A 38 0.61 -0.29 3.47
N ARG A 39 -0.58 0.24 3.21
CA ARG A 39 -1.81 -0.09 3.91
C ARG A 39 -2.93 -0.29 2.91
N THR A 40 -3.88 -1.16 3.25
CA THR A 40 -5.04 -1.47 2.40
C THR A 40 -6.37 -1.28 3.12
N ASP A 41 -6.33 -0.85 4.38
CA ASP A 41 -7.47 -0.75 5.29
C ASP A 41 -8.01 0.70 5.35
N TYR A 42 -8.50 1.21 4.24
CA TYR A 42 -9.08 2.56 4.20
C TYR A 42 -10.58 2.51 4.50
N PRO A 43 -11.16 3.54 5.16
CA PRO A 43 -12.62 3.66 5.32
C PRO A 43 -13.36 3.80 3.99
N ASN A 44 -12.67 4.22 2.94
CA ASN A 44 -13.22 4.37 1.61
C ASN A 44 -12.95 3.10 0.80
N GLN A 45 -14.03 2.49 0.29
CA GLN A 45 -13.97 1.21 -0.42
C GLN A 45 -13.12 1.25 -1.70
N LEU A 46 -13.09 2.37 -2.42
CA LEU A 46 -12.29 2.51 -3.62
C LEU A 46 -10.80 2.39 -3.29
N TYR A 47 -10.33 3.12 -2.27
CA TYR A 47 -8.93 3.07 -1.85
C TYR A 47 -8.54 1.71 -1.29
N THR A 48 -9.44 1.04 -0.57
CA THR A 48 -9.20 -0.33 -0.09
C THR A 48 -9.03 -1.30 -1.25
N LYS A 49 -9.91 -1.25 -2.26
CA LYS A 49 -9.78 -2.11 -3.46
C LYS A 49 -8.48 -1.83 -4.22
N LEU A 50 -8.19 -0.56 -4.50
CA LEU A 50 -6.94 -0.16 -5.18
C LEU A 50 -5.70 -0.58 -4.38
N GLY A 51 -5.73 -0.44 -3.06
CA GLY A 51 -4.65 -0.89 -2.18
C GLY A 51 -4.45 -2.40 -2.26
N LEU A 52 -5.53 -3.18 -2.23
CA LEU A 52 -5.47 -4.64 -2.36
C LEU A 52 -4.95 -5.07 -3.74
N GLU A 53 -5.39 -4.44 -4.83
CA GLU A 53 -4.87 -4.67 -6.18
C GLU A 53 -3.38 -4.36 -6.27
N ALA A 54 -2.95 -3.21 -5.76
CA ALA A 54 -1.53 -2.86 -5.70
C ALA A 54 -0.72 -3.85 -4.87
N MET A 55 -1.26 -4.34 -3.75
CA MET A 55 -0.59 -5.34 -2.92
C MET A 55 -0.34 -6.67 -3.65
N HIS A 56 -1.25 -7.11 -4.53
CA HIS A 56 -0.99 -8.29 -5.36
C HIS A 56 0.23 -8.11 -6.27
N VAL A 57 0.46 -6.89 -6.77
CA VAL A 57 1.62 -6.56 -7.60
C VAL A 57 2.90 -6.49 -6.76
N TRP A 58 2.84 -5.88 -5.58
CA TRP A 58 3.98 -5.81 -4.65
C TRP A 58 4.38 -7.18 -4.08
N GLU A 59 3.42 -8.08 -3.88
CA GLU A 59 3.64 -9.44 -3.36
C GLU A 59 3.92 -10.48 -4.46
N ASP A 60 3.88 -10.10 -5.75
CA ASP A 60 4.12 -11.03 -6.86
C ASP A 60 5.54 -11.60 -6.81
N PRO A 61 5.71 -12.93 -6.57
CA PRO A 61 7.01 -13.56 -6.46
C PRO A 61 7.61 -13.97 -7.80
N SER A 62 6.91 -13.75 -8.92
CA SER A 62 7.35 -14.15 -10.25
C SER A 62 8.66 -13.45 -10.67
N GLU A 63 9.51 -14.14 -11.42
CA GLU A 63 10.77 -13.57 -11.92
C GLU A 63 10.54 -12.40 -12.91
N ASP A 64 9.36 -12.33 -13.53
CA ASP A 64 8.95 -11.22 -14.40
C ASP A 64 8.52 -9.97 -13.61
N SER A 65 8.30 -10.09 -12.30
CA SER A 65 7.89 -8.98 -11.45
C SER A 65 9.08 -8.06 -11.14
N ILE A 66 8.99 -6.82 -11.61
CA ILE A 66 9.94 -5.74 -11.29
C ILE A 66 9.94 -5.36 -9.80
N PHE A 67 8.92 -5.78 -9.04
CA PHE A 67 8.77 -5.49 -7.62
C PHE A 67 9.25 -6.64 -6.73
N ARG A 68 9.66 -7.76 -7.32
CA ARG A 68 10.14 -8.93 -6.58
C ARG A 68 11.28 -8.56 -5.66
N GLY A 69 11.14 -8.91 -4.38
CA GLY A 69 12.12 -8.60 -3.33
C GLY A 69 12.11 -7.14 -2.82
N MET A 70 11.25 -6.27 -3.35
CA MET A 70 11.13 -4.88 -2.90
C MET A 70 10.12 -4.69 -1.75
N TYR A 71 9.23 -5.65 -1.52
CA TYR A 71 8.27 -5.61 -0.43
C TYR A 71 8.60 -6.64 0.66
N ARG A 72 8.60 -6.19 1.91
CA ARG A 72 8.73 -7.04 3.10
C ARG A 72 7.45 -6.94 3.92
N LYS A 73 6.71 -8.04 4.03
CA LYS A 73 5.45 -8.12 4.79
C LYS A 73 5.70 -8.16 6.30
N THR A 74 5.96 -7.00 6.90
CA THR A 74 6.19 -6.86 8.35
C THR A 74 4.91 -6.74 9.17
N GLY A 75 3.78 -6.45 8.52
CA GLY A 75 2.59 -5.95 9.21
C GLY A 75 2.81 -4.53 9.75
N TRP A 76 1.76 -3.97 10.36
CA TRP A 76 1.78 -2.64 10.97
C TRP A 76 0.73 -2.59 12.09
N ILE A 77 0.90 -1.65 13.02
CA ILE A 77 -0.02 -1.38 14.12
C ILE A 77 -0.39 0.10 14.04
N MET A 78 -1.64 0.43 14.35
CA MET A 78 -2.08 1.80 14.48
C MET A 78 -2.88 2.01 15.75
N SER A 79 -2.50 3.06 16.44
CA SER A 79 -3.20 3.62 17.58
C SER A 79 -3.55 5.07 17.25
N ALA A 80 -4.70 5.53 17.74
CA ALA A 80 -5.08 6.92 17.60
C ALA A 80 -5.65 7.45 18.93
N PRO A 81 -5.54 8.76 19.21
CA PRO A 81 -6.19 9.37 20.37
C PRO A 81 -7.70 9.23 20.28
N GLY A 82 -8.40 9.38 21.42
CA GLY A 82 -9.85 9.17 21.51
C GLY A 82 -10.67 9.92 20.47
N MET A 83 -10.26 11.14 20.09
CA MET A 83 -10.94 11.94 19.06
C MET A 83 -10.97 11.28 17.66
N ALA A 84 -10.01 10.41 17.37
CA ALA A 84 -9.90 9.70 16.09
C ALA A 84 -10.51 8.28 16.13
N ARG A 85 -11.17 7.91 17.24
CA ARG A 85 -11.76 6.58 17.42
C ARG A 85 -12.81 6.26 16.36
N GLY A 86 -13.69 7.21 16.03
CA GLY A 86 -14.71 7.00 14.99
C GLY A 86 -14.10 6.69 13.61
N TRP A 87 -12.93 7.27 13.31
CA TRP A 87 -12.22 6.93 12.08
C TRP A 87 -11.66 5.49 12.13
N LEU A 88 -11.09 5.06 13.25
CA LEU A 88 -10.64 3.66 13.43
C LEU A 88 -11.79 2.65 13.35
N GLU A 89 -12.96 3.00 13.88
CA GLU A 89 -14.18 2.20 13.78
C GLU A 89 -14.65 2.09 12.33
N SER A 90 -14.59 3.18 11.55
CA SER A 90 -14.94 3.15 10.12
C SER A 90 -14.01 2.26 9.30
N VAL A 91 -12.71 2.18 9.66
CA VAL A 91 -11.77 1.22 9.08
C VAL A 91 -12.18 -0.21 9.40
N ARG A 92 -12.61 -0.48 10.65
CA ARG A 92 -13.08 -1.80 11.10
C ARG A 92 -14.26 -2.29 10.32
N GLU A 93 -15.29 -1.48 10.29
CA GLU A 93 -16.53 -1.81 9.61
C GLU A 93 -16.27 -2.08 8.12
N MET A 94 -15.38 -1.31 7.49
CA MET A 94 -14.98 -1.57 6.12
C MET A 94 -14.25 -2.92 5.95
N ALA A 95 -13.30 -3.22 6.83
CA ALA A 95 -12.55 -4.47 6.79
C ALA A 95 -13.50 -5.68 6.98
N GLU A 96 -14.41 -5.61 7.95
CA GLU A 96 -15.44 -6.62 8.20
C GLU A 96 -16.37 -6.80 6.99
N ARG A 97 -16.87 -5.70 6.43
CA ARG A 97 -17.75 -5.71 5.25
C ARG A 97 -17.12 -6.33 4.03
N LEU A 98 -15.81 -6.16 3.85
CA LEU A 98 -15.04 -6.76 2.75
C LEU A 98 -14.53 -8.17 3.08
N GLY A 99 -14.83 -8.70 4.27
CA GLY A 99 -14.35 -10.01 4.72
C GLY A 99 -12.83 -10.08 4.90
N ASN A 100 -12.15 -8.94 5.10
CA ASN A 100 -10.71 -8.88 5.23
C ASN A 100 -10.27 -9.38 6.60
N ARG A 101 -9.80 -10.63 6.65
CA ARG A 101 -9.29 -11.30 7.87
C ARG A 101 -7.88 -10.87 8.29
N GLY A 102 -7.21 -10.02 7.49
CA GLY A 102 -5.86 -9.53 7.78
C GLY A 102 -5.80 -8.41 8.82
N VAL A 103 -6.95 -7.89 9.26
CA VAL A 103 -7.03 -6.82 10.26
C VAL A 103 -7.52 -7.38 11.58
N LYS A 104 -6.76 -7.11 12.66
CA LYS A 104 -7.15 -7.47 14.03
C LYS A 104 -7.25 -6.22 14.89
N TYR A 105 -8.38 -6.08 15.58
CA TYR A 105 -8.57 -5.04 16.59
C TYR A 105 -7.99 -5.50 17.92
N MET A 106 -7.24 -4.60 18.56
CA MET A 106 -6.60 -4.85 19.85
C MET A 106 -6.78 -3.63 20.74
N THR A 107 -7.07 -3.88 22.01
CA THR A 107 -7.06 -2.87 23.06
C THR A 107 -5.63 -2.46 23.42
N ALA A 108 -5.47 -1.30 24.04
CA ALA A 108 -4.16 -0.85 24.53
C ALA A 108 -3.56 -1.81 25.56
N GLU A 109 -4.40 -2.52 26.32
CA GLU A 109 -3.95 -3.52 27.29
C GLU A 109 -3.41 -4.77 26.59
N GLU A 110 -4.11 -5.28 25.57
CA GLU A 110 -3.63 -6.41 24.78
C GLU A 110 -2.32 -6.10 24.05
N MET A 111 -2.14 -4.87 23.56
CA MET A 111 -0.89 -4.45 22.92
C MET A 111 0.29 -4.46 23.88
N ARG A 112 0.10 -4.06 25.15
CA ARG A 112 1.18 -4.03 26.16
C ARG A 112 1.63 -5.42 26.63
N ARG A 113 0.83 -6.46 26.41
CA ARG A 113 1.12 -7.84 26.84
C ARG A 113 1.91 -8.65 25.79
N LYS A 114 2.15 -8.10 24.61
CA LYS A 114 2.92 -8.73 23.53
C LYS A 114 4.32 -8.14 23.45
#